data_AF-A0A0F8X7E8-F1
#
_entry.id   AF-A0A0F8X7E8-F1
#
_cell.length_a   1.000
_cell.length_b   1.000
_cell.length_c   1.000
_cell.angle_alpha   90.00
_cell.angle_beta   90.00
_cell.angle_gamma   90.00
#
_symmetry.space_group_name_H-M   'P 1'
#
loop_
_entity.id
_entity.type
_entity.pdbx_description
1 polymer ?
#
loop_
_entity_poly.entity_id
_entity_poly.type
_entity_poly.pdbx_seq_one_letter_code
_entity_poly.pdbx_strand_id
1 'polypeptide(L)'
;MHRIFITGGTGCIGSVTIYKLLQSPKVDKIIIATRSSNTDALKLWLGEGLDARLEFVKLDVSNYDAITELLPKINPTHILHLGAYQSPDCSRDHIGGMQINTGGTMALFDAAE
;
A
#
# COMPACT_ATOMS: atom_id res chain seq x y z
N MET A 1 5.61 -0.28 19.17
CA MET A 1 4.52 0.40 18.43
C MET A 1 4.57 -0.05 16.98
N HIS A 2 3.45 -0.02 16.26
CA HIS A 2 3.32 -0.60 14.92
C HIS A 2 3.73 0.40 13.84
N ARG A 3 4.67 -0.03 12.99
CA ARG A 3 5.01 0.59 11.70
C ARG A 3 4.41 -0.28 10.62
N ILE A 4 3.47 0.26 9.87
CA ILE A 4 2.62 -0.51 8.96
C ILE A 4 2.94 -0.09 7.53
N PHE A 5 3.34 -1.02 6.68
CA PHE A 5 3.51 -0.81 5.25
C PHE A 5 2.22 -1.24 4.53
N ILE A 6 1.67 -0.37 3.69
CA ILE A 6 0.39 -0.61 3.00
C ILE A 6 0.54 -0.35 1.51
N THR A 7 0.41 -1.39 0.70
CA THR A 7 0.16 -1.23 -0.75
C THR A 7 -1.33 -0.99 -0.99
N GLY A 8 -1.68 -0.17 -1.99
CA GLY A 8 -3.10 0.11 -2.29
C GLY A 8 -3.80 0.98 -1.25
N GLY A 9 -3.06 1.67 -0.38
CA GLY A 9 -3.61 2.54 0.66
C GLY A 9 -4.43 3.72 0.14
N THR A 10 -4.22 4.14 -1.11
CA THR A 10 -5.01 5.21 -1.76
C THR A 10 -6.26 4.69 -2.48
N GLY A 11 -6.54 3.38 -2.43
CA GLY A 11 -7.75 2.77 -3.00
C GLY A 11 -8.92 2.73 -2.01
N CYS A 12 -10.09 2.26 -2.47
CA CYS A 12 -11.33 2.24 -1.67
C CYS A 12 -11.17 1.48 -0.34
N ILE A 13 -10.57 0.29 -0.36
CA ILE A 13 -10.35 -0.52 0.86
C ILE A 13 -9.21 0.07 1.69
N GLY A 14 -8.15 0.52 1.03
CA GLY A 14 -6.97 1.09 1.67
C GLY A 14 -7.29 2.32 2.51
N SER A 15 -8.09 3.25 1.99
CA SER A 15 -8.38 4.50 2.70
C SER A 15 -9.22 4.28 3.96
N VAL A 16 -10.23 3.40 3.90
CA VAL A 16 -11.03 3.02 5.09
C VAL A 16 -10.15 2.29 6.11
N THR A 17 -9.27 1.41 5.63
CA THR A 17 -8.35 0.66 6.49
C THR A 17 -7.42 1.60 7.24
N ILE A 18 -6.83 2.58 6.55
CA ILE A 18 -5.98 3.60 7.15
C ILE A 18 -6.76 4.42 8.18
N TYR A 19 -7.96 4.89 7.84
CA TYR A 19 -8.83 5.60 8.77
C TYR A 19 -9.06 4.81 10.06
N LYS A 20 -9.35 3.51 9.97
CA LYS A 20 -9.52 2.63 11.14
C LYS A 20 -8.23 2.41 11.92
N LEU A 21 -7.11 2.21 11.24
CA LEU A 21 -5.79 2.01 11.89
C LEU A 21 -5.37 3.24 12.70
N LEU A 22 -5.63 4.45 12.18
CA LEU A 22 -5.29 5.70 12.86
C LEU A 22 -6.08 5.92 14.16
N GLN A 23 -7.20 5.23 14.37
CA GLN A 23 -7.94 5.26 15.64
C GLN A 23 -7.23 4.49 16.77
N SER A 24 -6.22 3.68 16.44
CA SER A 24 -5.45 2.93 17.42
C SER A 24 -4.23 3.72 17.90
N PRO A 25 -4.02 3.87 19.23
CA PRO A 25 -2.83 4.51 19.78
C PRO A 25 -1.56 3.64 19.61
N LYS A 26 -1.70 2.38 19.19
CA LYS A 26 -0.56 1.48 18.95
C LYS A 26 0.12 1.73 17.60
N VAL A 27 -0.53 2.45 16.69
CA VAL A 27 -0.01 2.76 15.35
C VAL A 27 0.85 4.02 15.43
N ASP A 28 2.15 3.83 15.23
CA ASP A 28 3.16 4.88 15.20
C ASP A 28 3.28 5.48 13.81
N LYS A 29 3.32 4.64 12.77
CA LYS A 29 3.52 5.08 11.40
C LYS A 29 2.82 4.20 10.38
N ILE A 30 2.25 4.82 9.35
CA ILE A 30 1.67 4.12 8.19
C ILE A 30 2.40 4.60 6.94
N ILE A 31 3.09 3.68 6.27
CA ILE A 31 3.81 3.92 5.03
C ILE A 31 2.93 3.44 3.88
N ILE A 32 2.42 4.38 3.10
CA ILE A 32 1.53 4.15 1.96
C ILE A 32 2.38 4.00 0.70
N ALA A 33 2.52 2.77 0.23
CA ALA A 33 3.17 2.43 -1.03
C ALA A 33 2.17 2.56 -2.18
N THR A 34 2.41 3.52 -3.06
CA THR A 34 1.51 3.84 -4.17
C THR A 34 2.26 4.36 -5.38
N ARG A 35 1.67 4.15 -6.57
CA ARG A 35 2.16 4.70 -7.85
C ARG A 35 1.75 6.16 -8.03
N SER A 36 0.66 6.56 -7.38
CA SER A 36 -0.03 7.83 -7.61
C SER A 36 0.05 8.72 -6.38
N SER A 37 0.13 10.03 -6.60
CA SER A 37 -0.04 11.05 -5.55
C SER A 37 -1.52 11.41 -5.30
N ASN A 38 -2.47 10.65 -5.86
CA ASN A 38 -3.90 10.87 -5.61
C ASN A 38 -4.25 10.45 -4.17
N THR A 39 -4.71 11.42 -3.38
CA THR A 39 -5.15 11.23 -1.99
C THR A 39 -6.66 11.43 -1.80
N ASP A 40 -7.44 11.56 -2.86
CA ASP A 40 -8.87 11.92 -2.79
C ASP A 40 -9.65 10.90 -1.94
N ALA A 41 -9.40 9.61 -2.15
CA ALA A 41 -10.01 8.56 -1.36
C ALA A 41 -9.62 8.63 0.12
N LEU A 42 -8.42 9.09 0.47
CA LEU A 42 -8.00 9.31 1.86
C LEU A 42 -8.70 10.54 2.45
N LYS A 43 -8.81 11.63 1.69
CA LYS A 43 -9.45 12.87 2.10
C LYS A 43 -10.95 12.69 2.38
N LEU A 44 -11.63 11.78 1.68
CA LEU A 44 -13.01 11.41 2.00
C LEU A 44 -13.19 10.89 3.44
N TRP A 45 -12.17 10.25 4.01
CA TRP A 45 -12.20 9.70 5.37
C TRP A 45 -11.51 10.57 6.42
N LEU A 46 -10.44 11.28 6.03
CA LEU A 46 -9.55 12.01 6.94
C LEU A 46 -9.73 13.53 6.87
N GLY A 47 -10.44 14.05 5.87
CA GLY A 47 -10.48 15.48 5.55
C GLY A 47 -9.24 15.95 4.77
N GLU A 48 -9.14 17.26 4.55
CA GLU A 48 -8.05 17.86 3.76
C GLU A 48 -6.68 17.77 4.45
N GLY A 49 -6.65 17.76 5.78
CA GLY A 49 -5.44 17.59 6.58
C GLY A 49 -5.17 16.12 6.87
N LEU A 50 -4.22 15.53 6.15
CA LEU A 50 -3.80 14.15 6.40
C LEU A 50 -3.07 14.02 7.75
N ASP A 51 -3.28 12.90 8.43
CA ASP A 51 -2.63 12.59 9.72
C ASP A 51 -1.10 12.55 9.56
N ALA A 52 -0.37 13.16 10.50
CA ALA A 52 1.09 13.25 10.46
C ALA A 52 1.81 11.89 10.52
N ARG A 53 1.10 10.82 10.91
CA ARG A 53 1.63 9.45 10.90
C ARG A 53 1.66 8.83 9.50
N LEU A 54 1.06 9.46 8.50
CA LEU A 54 1.07 8.98 7.12
C LEU A 54 2.35 9.42 6.39
N GLU A 55 3.06 8.46 5.80
CA GLU A 55 4.18 8.70 4.88
C GLU A 55 3.86 8.05 3.53
N PHE A 56 4.19 8.73 2.44
CA PHE A 56 3.99 8.19 1.09
C PHE A 56 5.34 7.77 0.50
N VAL A 57 5.38 6.56 -0.05
CA VAL A 57 6.51 6.06 -0.81
C VAL A 57 6.05 5.66 -2.21
N LYS A 58 6.83 6.05 -3.22
CA LYS A 58 6.54 5.67 -4.60
C LYS A 58 6.91 4.22 -4.82
N LEU A 59 5.94 3.38 -5.13
CA LEU A 59 6.15 1.98 -5.47
C LEU A 59 5.09 1.50 -6.45
N ASP A 60 5.54 0.85 -7.52
CA ASP A 60 4.70 -0.03 -8.34
C ASP A 60 4.89 -1.45 -7.85
N VAL A 61 3.79 -2.14 -7.54
CA VAL A 61 3.81 -3.51 -7.04
C VAL A 61 4.34 -4.50 -8.10
N SER A 62 4.29 -4.14 -9.39
CA SER A 62 4.92 -4.91 -10.47
C SER A 62 6.44 -4.71 -10.58
N ASN A 63 7.03 -3.76 -9.84
CA ASN A 63 8.48 -3.56 -9.79
C ASN A 63 9.06 -4.33 -8.59
N TYR A 64 9.40 -5.59 -8.84
CA TYR A 64 9.84 -6.51 -7.79
C TYR A 64 11.17 -6.08 -7.16
N ASP A 65 12.13 -5.59 -7.96
CA ASP A 65 13.41 -5.07 -7.44
C ASP A 65 13.17 -3.91 -6.46
N ALA A 66 12.25 -3.00 -6.79
CA ALA A 66 11.90 -1.91 -5.90
C ALA A 66 11.25 -2.40 -4.58
N ILE A 67 10.48 -3.48 -4.60
CA ILE A 67 9.95 -4.10 -3.37
C ILE A 67 11.10 -4.60 -2.51
N THR A 68 11.98 -5.43 -3.08
CA THR A 68 13.11 -6.04 -2.39
C THR A 68 14.10 -5.01 -1.84
N GLU A 69 14.27 -3.87 -2.52
CA GLU A 69 15.11 -2.78 -2.03
C GLU A 69 14.46 -1.93 -0.95
N LEU A 70 13.16 -1.64 -1.08
CA LEU A 70 12.47 -0.65 -0.25
C LEU A 70 12.01 -1.23 1.08
N LEU A 71 11.47 -2.45 1.07
CA LEU A 71 10.85 -3.06 2.24
C LEU A 71 11.85 -3.25 3.41
N PRO A 72 13.09 -3.73 3.19
CA PRO A 72 14.10 -3.83 4.25
C PRO A 72 14.53 -2.46 4.81
N LYS A 73 14.56 -1.42 3.97
CA LYS A 73 14.89 -0.04 4.40
C LYS A 73 13.80 0.53 5.31
N ILE A 74 12.54 0.23 5.03
CA ILE A 74 11.40 0.66 5.86
C ILE A 74 11.36 -0.14 7.17
N ASN A 75 11.71 -1.43 7.10
CA ASN A 75 11.64 -2.41 8.18
C ASN A 75 10.29 -2.35 8.93
N PRO A 76 9.15 -2.59 8.23
CA PRO A 76 7.84 -2.49 8.84
C PRO A 76 7.59 -3.67 9.78
N THR A 77 6.78 -3.44 10.82
CA THR A 77 6.33 -4.51 11.71
C THR A 77 5.18 -5.32 11.13
N HIS A 78 4.43 -4.73 10.19
CA HIS A 78 3.24 -5.31 9.57
C HIS A 78 3.17 -4.86 8.11
N ILE A 79 2.71 -5.75 7.24
CA ILE A 79 2.43 -5.47 5.83
C ILE A 79 0.94 -5.72 5.59
N LEU A 80 0.25 -4.73 5.02
CA LEU A 80 -1.11 -4.89 4.50
C LEU A 80 -1.06 -4.74 2.99
N HIS A 81 -1.29 -5.85 2.28
CA HIS A 81 -1.28 -5.88 0.83
C HIS A 81 -2.70 -5.70 0.29
N LEU A 82 -3.06 -4.48 -0.12
CA LEU A 82 -4.38 -4.13 -0.67
C LEU A 82 -4.30 -3.59 -2.10
N GLY A 83 -3.11 -3.57 -2.70
CA GLY A 83 -2.89 -3.13 -4.08
C GLY A 83 -3.07 -4.28 -5.06
N ALA A 84 -4.06 -4.18 -5.95
CA ALA A 84 -4.32 -5.16 -6.99
C ALA A 84 -5.04 -4.52 -8.20
N TYR A 85 -4.94 -5.16 -9.36
CA TYR A 85 -5.86 -4.94 -10.47
C TYR A 85 -7.14 -5.73 -10.24
N GLN A 86 -8.25 -5.01 -10.26
CA GLN A 86 -9.60 -5.57 -10.24
C GLN A 86 -10.23 -5.47 -11.63
N SER A 87 -11.37 -6.10 -11.83
CA SER A 87 -12.18 -5.89 -13.04
C SER A 87 -12.72 -4.44 -13.07
N PRO A 88 -12.79 -3.80 -14.25
CA PRO A 88 -12.49 -4.34 -15.59
C PRO A 88 -11.00 -4.26 -15.99
N ASP A 89 -10.14 -3.59 -15.22
CA ASP A 89 -8.74 -3.33 -15.58
C ASP A 89 -7.93 -4.61 -15.77
N CYS A 90 -8.06 -5.56 -14.83
CA CYS A 90 -7.39 -6.85 -14.94
C CYS A 90 -7.86 -7.66 -16.16
N SER A 91 -9.12 -7.47 -16.58
CA SER A 91 -9.66 -8.16 -17.77
C SER A 91 -9.14 -7.51 -19.06
N ARG A 92 -8.86 -6.21 -19.06
CA ARG A 92 -8.31 -5.48 -20.21
C ARG A 92 -6.81 -5.69 -20.37
N ASP A 93 -6.09 -5.83 -19.26
CA ASP A 93 -4.66 -6.08 -19.22
C ASP A 93 -4.36 -7.24 -18.26
N HIS A 94 -4.54 -8.46 -18.77
CA HIS A 94 -4.33 -9.67 -17.97
C HIS A 94 -2.85 -9.98 -17.70
N ILE A 95 -1.93 -9.50 -18.55
CA ILE A 95 -0.49 -9.65 -18.31
C ILE A 95 -0.04 -8.73 -17.18
N GLY A 96 -0.43 -7.45 -17.22
CA GLY A 96 -0.21 -6.53 -16.11
C GLY A 96 -0.92 -6.98 -14.83
N GLY A 97 -2.13 -7.55 -14.96
CA GLY A 97 -2.84 -8.19 -13.87
C GLY A 97 -2.06 -9.32 -13.21
N MET A 98 -1.46 -10.24 -13.99
CA MET A 98 -0.60 -11.30 -13.46
C MET A 98 0.66 -10.75 -12.78
N GLN A 99 1.30 -9.73 -13.37
CA GLN A 99 2.48 -9.09 -12.78
C GLN A 99 2.16 -8.43 -11.43
N ILE A 100 1.03 -7.73 -11.32
CA ILE A 100 0.64 -7.01 -10.09
C ILE A 100 0.09 -7.99 -9.04
N ASN A 101 -0.91 -8.80 -9.41
CA ASN A 101 -1.70 -9.59 -8.47
C ASN A 101 -1.02 -10.89 -8.06
N THR A 102 -0.13 -11.43 -8.90
CA THR A 102 0.59 -12.69 -8.60
C THR A 102 2.05 -12.39 -8.33
N GLY A 103 2.76 -11.82 -9.31
CA GLY A 103 4.19 -11.55 -9.18
C GLY A 103 4.51 -10.59 -8.03
N GLY A 104 3.76 -9.48 -7.92
CA GLY A 104 3.97 -8.49 -6.86
C GLY A 104 3.60 -9.01 -5.47
N THR A 105 2.59 -9.86 -5.36
CA THR A 105 2.27 -10.56 -4.10
C THR A 105 3.39 -11.52 -3.71
N MET A 106 3.94 -12.29 -4.66
CA MET A 106 5.09 -13.17 -4.39
C MET A 106 6.31 -12.37 -3.94
N ALA A 107 6.66 -11.29 -4.65
CA ALA A 107 7.79 -10.44 -4.30
C ALA A 107 7.65 -9.81 -2.89
N LEU A 108 6.42 -9.47 -2.47
CA LEU A 108 6.16 -9.00 -1.11
C LEU A 108 6.35 -10.09 -0.06
N PHE A 109 5.99 -11.34 -0.35
CA PHE A 109 6.26 -12.46 0.55
C PHE A 109 7.77 -12.73 0.66
N ASP A 110 8.46 -12.80 -0.47
CA ASP A 110 9.92 -13.05 -0.52
C ASP A 110 10.69 -11.96 0.24
N ALA A 111 10.25 -10.70 0.15
CA ALA A 111 10.88 -9.59 0.87
C ALA A 111 10.49 -9.49 2.35
N ALA A 112 9.46 -10.22 2.79
CA ALA A 112 8.96 -10.24 4.16
C ALA A 112 9.48 -11.41 5.01
N GLU A 113 10.12 -12.40 4.37
CA GLU A 113 10.86 -13.49 5.02
C GLU A 113 12.16 -12.98 5.68
#